data_AF-A0A937BN68-F1
#
_entry.id   AF-A0A937BN68-F1
#
_cell.length_a   1.000
_cell.length_b   1.000
_cell.length_c   1.000
_cell.angle_alpha   90.00
_cell.angle_beta   90.00
_cell.angle_gamma   90.00
#
_symmetry.space_group_name_H-M   'P 1'
#
loop_
_entity.id
_entity.type
_entity.pdbx_description
1 polymer ?
#
loop_
_entity_poly.entity_id
_entity_poly.type
_entity_poly.pdbx_seq_one_letter_code
_entity_poly.pdbx_strand_id
1 'polypeptide(L)'
;MVPFFKYAIEENTHFVAVDYPDVIEEAAAVKERLSSLPQMNRTDIFISFFKNHSLSTKWISDNPMVTDLVSSGSLKAPHIEGLFESCLKISPFLSEFEYYLRKHI
;
A
#
# COMPACT_ATOMS: atom_id res chain seq x y z
N MET A 1 -3.85 2.64 17.14
CA MET A 1 -4.09 1.49 16.26
C MET A 1 -5.40 1.77 15.53
N VAL A 2 -5.34 2.04 14.24
CA VAL A 2 -6.54 2.26 13.42
C VAL A 2 -7.15 0.88 13.14
N PRO A 3 -8.47 0.68 13.19
CA PRO A 3 -9.06 -0.60 12.79
C PRO A 3 -8.88 -0.79 11.28
N PHE A 4 -8.23 -1.88 10.88
CA PHE A 4 -8.07 -2.27 9.48
C PHE A 4 -9.14 -3.30 9.11
N PHE A 5 -9.55 -3.31 7.84
CA PHE A 5 -10.57 -4.25 7.36
C PHE A 5 -9.97 -5.61 7.09
N LYS A 6 -10.57 -6.67 7.63
CA LYS A 6 -10.12 -8.04 7.36
C LYS A 6 -10.86 -8.61 6.16
N TYR A 7 -10.13 -8.99 5.13
CA TYR A 7 -10.66 -9.59 3.92
C TYR A 7 -10.55 -11.11 3.99
N ALA A 8 -11.60 -11.82 3.56
CA ALA A 8 -11.52 -13.25 3.31
C ALA A 8 -10.97 -13.46 1.89
N ILE A 9 -9.77 -14.00 1.78
CA ILE A 9 -9.12 -14.31 0.51
C ILE A 9 -8.86 -15.81 0.51
N GLU A 10 -9.32 -16.50 -0.53
CA GLU A 10 -9.12 -17.94 -0.66
C GLU A 10 -7.71 -18.25 -1.16
N GLU A 11 -7.23 -19.46 -0.84
CA GLU A 11 -5.97 -19.94 -1.37
C GLU A 11 -6.07 -20.12 -2.89
N ASN A 12 -5.12 -19.53 -3.63
CA ASN A 12 -5.06 -19.49 -5.11
C ASN A 12 -5.99 -18.48 -5.82
N THR A 13 -6.59 -17.54 -5.10
CA THR A 13 -7.31 -16.42 -5.74
C THR A 13 -6.32 -15.43 -6.35
N HIS A 14 -6.70 -14.86 -7.49
CA HIS A 14 -6.00 -13.76 -8.16
C HIS A 14 -6.57 -12.41 -7.71
N PHE A 15 -5.75 -11.37 -7.69
CA PHE A 15 -6.22 -10.03 -7.35
C PHE A 15 -7.01 -9.44 -8.52
N VAL A 16 -8.25 -9.05 -8.25
CA VAL A 16 -9.15 -8.40 -9.20
C VAL A 16 -9.63 -7.08 -8.60
N ALA A 17 -9.12 -5.95 -9.10
CA ALA A 17 -9.35 -4.65 -8.50
C ALA A 17 -10.84 -4.29 -8.34
N VAL A 18 -11.70 -4.72 -9.28
CA VAL A 18 -13.14 -4.43 -9.24
C VAL A 18 -13.87 -5.05 -8.05
N ASP A 19 -13.29 -6.07 -7.42
CA ASP A 19 -13.82 -6.70 -6.20
C ASP A 19 -13.49 -5.88 -4.93
N TYR A 20 -12.63 -4.87 -5.06
CA TYR A 20 -12.15 -4.03 -3.96
C TYR A 20 -12.29 -2.52 -4.28
N PRO A 21 -13.52 -1.99 -4.43
CA PRO A 21 -13.74 -0.59 -4.78
C PRO A 21 -13.11 0.40 -3.79
N ASP A 22 -13.15 0.11 -2.49
CA ASP A 22 -12.53 0.96 -1.47
C ASP A 22 -11.00 1.05 -1.64
N VAL A 23 -10.36 -0.04 -2.09
CA VAL A 23 -8.92 -0.07 -2.40
C VAL A 23 -8.60 0.77 -3.63
N ILE A 24 -9.49 0.80 -4.62
CA ILE A 24 -9.36 1.68 -5.79
C ILE A 24 -9.42 3.14 -5.35
N GLU A 25 -10.40 3.50 -4.52
CA GLU A 25 -10.56 4.87 -4.00
C GLU A 25 -9.36 5.30 -3.15
N GLU A 26 -8.90 4.43 -2.24
CA GLU A 26 -7.70 4.70 -1.43
C GLU A 26 -6.46 4.85 -2.29
N ALA A 27 -6.25 3.99 -3.30
CA ALA A 27 -5.11 4.10 -4.21
C ALA A 27 -5.12 5.43 -4.97
N ALA A 28 -6.29 5.90 -5.41
CA ALA A 28 -6.42 7.21 -6.05
C ALA A 28 -6.09 8.36 -5.09
N ALA A 29 -6.61 8.32 -3.85
CA ALA A 29 -6.30 9.33 -2.84
C ALA A 29 -4.80 9.34 -2.47
N VAL A 30 -4.19 8.17 -2.36
CA VAL A 30 -2.75 8.01 -2.11
C VAL A 30 -1.94 8.58 -3.27
N LYS A 31 -2.31 8.27 -4.52
CA LYS A 31 -1.68 8.82 -5.71
C LYS A 31 -1.66 10.34 -5.68
N GLU A 32 -2.78 10.98 -5.38
CA GLU A 32 -2.86 12.44 -5.29
C GLU A 32 -1.90 13.00 -4.25
N ARG A 33 -1.85 12.40 -3.05
CA ARG A 33 -0.95 12.81 -1.97
C ARG A 33 0.53 12.61 -2.29
N LEU A 34 0.86 11.53 -2.99
CA LEU A 34 2.24 11.21 -3.38
C LEU A 34 2.67 11.93 -4.67
N SER A 35 1.72 12.41 -5.48
CA SER A 35 2.00 13.12 -6.74
C SER A 35 2.79 14.41 -6.53
N SER A 36 2.61 15.08 -5.38
CA SER A 36 3.32 16.30 -4.99
C SER A 36 4.72 16.05 -4.45
N LEU A 37 5.12 14.78 -4.26
CA LEU A 37 6.42 14.40 -3.72
C LEU A 37 7.36 13.87 -4.82
N PRO A 38 8.69 13.96 -4.60
CA PRO A 38 9.69 13.44 -5.55
C PRO A 38 9.39 11.98 -5.93
N GLN A 39 9.58 11.67 -7.21
CA GLN A 39 9.10 10.43 -7.80
C GLN A 39 9.90 9.19 -7.38
N MET A 40 11.12 9.36 -6.86
CA MET A 40 12.03 8.24 -6.59
C MET A 40 11.48 7.36 -5.46
N ASN A 41 11.22 6.09 -5.77
CA ASN A 41 10.83 5.03 -4.82
C ASN A 41 9.54 5.28 -4.00
N ARG A 42 8.76 6.33 -4.28
CA ARG A 42 7.60 6.70 -3.43
C ARG A 42 6.57 5.57 -3.29
N THR A 43 6.27 4.89 -4.40
CA THR A 43 5.27 3.82 -4.43
C THR A 43 5.81 2.56 -3.74
N ASP A 44 7.10 2.25 -3.88
CA ASP A 44 7.73 1.13 -3.17
C ASP A 44 7.88 1.38 -1.66
N ILE A 45 8.16 2.63 -1.26
CA ILE A 45 8.16 3.06 0.14
C ILE A 45 6.76 2.88 0.75
N PHE A 46 5.73 3.33 0.04
CA PHE A 46 4.33 3.14 0.43
C PHE A 46 3.99 1.66 0.58
N ILE A 47 4.25 0.85 -0.45
CA ILE A 47 3.96 -0.60 -0.44
C ILE A 47 4.67 -1.27 0.75
N SER A 48 5.95 -0.99 0.97
CA SER A 48 6.71 -1.59 2.07
C SER A 48 6.15 -1.21 3.45
N PHE A 49 5.76 0.06 3.63
CA PHE A 49 5.18 0.52 4.88
C PHE A 49 3.83 -0.15 5.17
N PHE A 50 2.91 -0.20 4.21
CA PHE A 50 1.59 -0.79 4.42
C PHE A 50 1.59 -2.32 4.42
N LYS A 51 2.59 -2.94 3.80
CA LYS A 51 2.76 -4.40 3.80
C LYS A 51 3.38 -4.93 5.09
N ASN A 52 4.42 -4.27 5.59
CA ASN A 52 5.28 -4.80 6.65
C ASN A 52 5.50 -3.84 7.83
N HIS A 53 4.89 -2.65 7.82
CA HIS A 53 5.20 -1.56 8.75
C HIS A 53 6.70 -1.26 8.88
N SER A 54 7.44 -1.45 7.78
CA SER A 54 8.89 -1.38 7.76
C SER A 54 9.37 -0.47 6.65
N LEU A 55 10.36 0.36 6.99
CA LEU A 55 11.05 1.28 6.10
C LEU A 55 12.55 1.08 6.23
N SER A 56 13.25 0.98 5.11
CA SER A 56 14.71 0.91 5.14
C SER A 56 15.31 2.24 5.60
N THR A 57 16.41 2.19 6.35
CA THR A 57 17.16 3.39 6.77
C THR A 57 17.63 4.22 5.59
N LYS A 58 17.96 3.56 4.46
CA LYS A 58 18.29 4.21 3.21
C LYS A 58 17.13 5.03 2.67
N TRP A 59 15.91 4.49 2.65
CA TRP A 59 14.74 5.25 2.19
C TRP A 59 14.39 6.43 3.09
N ILE A 60 14.59 6.30 4.40
CA ILE A 60 14.39 7.41 5.35
C ILE A 60 15.39 8.54 5.06
N SER A 61 16.65 8.20 4.78
CA SER A 61 17.68 9.17 4.42
C SER A 61 17.44 9.81 3.05
N ASP A 62 17.07 9.01 2.05
CA ASP A 62 16.96 9.44 0.66
C ASP A 62 15.61 10.14 0.37
N ASN A 63 14.54 9.81 1.11
CA ASN A 63 13.17 10.28 0.86
C ASN A 63 12.44 10.67 2.16
N PRO A 64 13.01 11.56 3.00
CA PRO A 64 12.48 11.86 4.33
C PRO A 64 11.02 12.31 4.32
N MET A 65 10.61 13.11 3.31
CA MET A 65 9.23 13.58 3.18
C MET A 65 8.22 12.45 2.91
N VAL A 66 8.59 11.47 2.08
CA VAL A 66 7.70 10.33 1.79
C VAL A 66 7.60 9.44 3.01
N THR A 67 8.74 9.14 3.65
CA THR A 67 8.77 8.29 4.85
C THR A 67 8.04 8.92 6.03
N ASP A 68 8.14 10.23 6.21
CA ASP A 68 7.40 10.96 7.24
C ASP A 68 5.89 10.97 6.96
N LEU A 69 5.49 11.19 5.71
CA LEU A 69 4.08 11.15 5.32
C LEU A 69 3.43 9.79 5.61
N VAL A 70 4.09 8.69 5.27
CA VAL A 70 3.53 7.33 5.50
C VAL A 70 3.60 6.95 6.98
N SER A 71 4.67 7.30 7.69
CA SER A 71 4.85 6.90 9.11
C SER A 71 4.12 7.77 10.12
N SER A 72 3.80 9.03 9.78
CA SER A 72 3.06 9.96 10.65
C SER A 72 1.58 9.57 10.84
N GLY A 73 1.06 8.63 10.05
CA GLY A 73 -0.36 8.28 10.02
C GLY A 73 -1.24 9.34 9.35
N SER A 74 -0.63 10.34 8.69
CA SER A 74 -1.32 11.36 7.90
C SER A 74 -1.94 10.77 6.63
N LEU A 75 -1.32 9.71 6.10
CA LEU A 75 -1.85 8.92 5.00
C LEU A 75 -2.57 7.70 5.57
N LYS A 76 -3.90 7.70 5.49
CA LYS A 76 -4.73 6.57 5.94
C LYS A 76 -5.16 5.75 4.72
N ALA A 77 -4.87 4.46 4.76
CA ALA A 77 -5.31 3.50 3.75
C ALA A 77 -5.72 2.17 4.42
N PRO A 78 -6.71 2.18 5.34
CA PRO A 78 -7.11 1.01 6.11
C PRO A 78 -7.60 -0.18 5.26
N HIS A 79 -8.11 0.04 4.05
CA HIS A 79 -8.51 -1.04 3.15
C HIS A 79 -7.29 -1.65 2.45
N ILE A 80 -6.34 -0.84 1.99
CA ILE A 80 -5.05 -1.32 1.44
C ILE A 80 -4.27 -2.10 2.50
N GLU A 81 -4.17 -1.56 3.71
CA GLU A 81 -3.49 -2.19 4.85
C GLU A 81 -4.15 -3.52 5.22
N GLY A 82 -5.47 -3.51 5.36
CA GLY A 82 -6.27 -4.70 5.64
C GLY A 82 -6.15 -5.78 4.55
N LEU A 83 -6.07 -5.37 3.29
CA LEU A 83 -5.89 -6.30 2.18
C LEU A 83 -4.48 -6.90 2.18
N PHE A 84 -3.44 -6.10 2.47
CA PHE A 84 -2.09 -6.62 2.66
C PHE A 84 -2.06 -7.68 3.77
N GLU A 85 -2.55 -7.36 4.97
CA GLU A 85 -2.59 -8.32 6.09
C GLU A 85 -3.29 -9.63 5.73
N SER A 86 -4.36 -9.54 4.92
CA SER A 86 -5.16 -10.68 4.51
C SER A 86 -4.50 -11.53 3.42
N CYS A 87 -3.64 -10.93 2.58
CA CYS A 87 -3.01 -11.61 1.44
C CYS A 87 -1.51 -11.93 1.63
N LEU A 88 -0.89 -11.58 2.77
CA LEU A 88 0.56 -11.76 3.00
C LEU A 88 1.08 -13.19 2.71
N LYS A 89 0.24 -14.21 2.87
CA LYS A 89 0.58 -15.62 2.65
C LYS A 89 0.17 -16.17 1.28
N ILE A 90 -0.54 -15.38 0.48
CA ILE A 90 -1.12 -15.77 -0.82
C ILE A 90 -0.28 -15.10 -1.92
N SER A 91 0.86 -15.73 -2.27
CA SER A 91 1.88 -15.13 -3.13
C SER A 91 1.37 -14.60 -4.49
N PRO A 92 0.49 -15.30 -5.23
CA PRO A 92 -0.05 -14.78 -6.49
C PRO A 92 -0.84 -13.49 -6.28
N PHE A 93 -1.80 -13.52 -5.35
CA PHE A 93 -2.61 -12.36 -4.99
C PHE A 93 -1.77 -11.16 -4.56
N LEU A 94 -0.81 -11.39 -3.66
CA LEU A 94 0.08 -10.34 -3.14
C LEU A 94 0.88 -9.68 -4.26
N SER A 95 1.43 -10.48 -5.18
CA SER A 95 2.25 -9.97 -6.28
C SER A 95 1.43 -9.13 -7.26
N GLU A 96 0.21 -9.57 -7.56
CA GLU A 96 -0.72 -8.86 -8.43
C GLU A 96 -1.26 -7.58 -7.78
N PHE A 97 -1.52 -7.62 -6.48
CA PHE A 97 -1.93 -6.45 -5.72
C PHE A 97 -0.82 -5.40 -5.67
N GLU A 98 0.43 -5.78 -5.38
CA GLU A 98 1.56 -4.86 -5.45
C GLU A 98 1.76 -4.29 -6.86
N TYR A 99 1.61 -5.12 -7.90
CA TYR A 99 1.67 -4.66 -9.29
C TYR A 99 0.59 -3.62 -9.60
N TYR A 100 -0.64 -3.88 -9.14
CA TYR A 100 -1.75 -2.93 -9.26
C TYR A 100 -1.40 -1.59 -8.62
N LEU A 101 -0.90 -1.58 -7.38
CA LEU A 101 -0.52 -0.34 -6.67
C LEU A 101 0.59 0.41 -7.41
N ARG A 102 1.64 -0.28 -7.89
CA ARG A 102 2.72 0.35 -8.69
C ARG A 102 2.22 1.01 -9.98
N LYS A 103 1.14 0.51 -10.56
CA LYS A 103 0.56 1.05 -11.79
C LYS A 103 -0.40 2.22 -11.52
N HIS A 104 -1.01 2.27 -10.35
CA HIS A 104 -2.09 3.21 -10.03
C HIS A 104 -1.72 4.29 -9.00
N ILE A 105 -0.50 4.30 -8.45
CA ILE A 105 0.04 5.31 -7.53
C ILE A 105 1.34 5.92 -8.10
#